data_AF-A0A517P942-F1
#
_entry.id   AF-A0A517P942-F1
#
_cell.length_a   1.000
_cell.length_b   1.000
_cell.length_c   1.000
_cell.angle_alpha   90.00
_cell.angle_beta   90.00
_cell.angle_gamma   90.00
#
_symmetry.space_group_name_H-M   'P 1'
#
loop_
_entity.id
_entity.type
_entity.pdbx_description
1 polymer ?
#
loop_
_entity_poly.entity_id
_entity_poly.type
_entity_poly.pdbx_seq_one_letter_code
_entity_poly.pdbx_strand_id
1 'polypeptide(L)'
;MQVSMTAALAYACRCSPPPVADPNAGPAMNLYERAYREAERHKWLVSERQGYDAGEGAIREWYATRWPHFCRACQLQHVAGRVRWDQFDPATFGTLHEAIASGDLLADRILDRVDAGWENLHILLWAREWGLPMKAVLTVLERIDVNRARLDPNCL
;
A
#
# COMPACT_ATOMS: atom_id res chain seq x y z
N MET A 1 60.97 1.51 20.88
CA MET A 1 61.15 2.48 19.78
C MET A 1 60.11 2.20 18.72
N GLN A 2 59.22 3.17 18.50
CA GLN A 2 58.28 3.27 17.38
C GLN A 2 59.04 3.26 16.03
N VAL A 3 58.37 2.79 14.96
CA VAL A 3 58.00 3.67 13.83
C VAL A 3 56.64 3.19 13.27
N SER A 4 55.74 4.15 13.15
CA SER A 4 54.40 4.05 12.57
C SER A 4 54.44 4.16 11.04
N MET A 5 53.45 3.57 10.36
CA MET A 5 52.97 4.04 9.07
C MET A 5 51.45 4.30 9.16
N THR A 6 51.12 5.60 9.12
CA THR A 6 50.02 6.28 8.42
C THR A 6 49.23 5.44 7.39
N ALA A 7 47.95 5.64 7.09
CA ALA A 7 46.94 6.63 7.44
C ALA A 7 45.59 6.18 6.83
N ALA A 8 44.54 6.94 7.18
CA ALA A 8 43.40 7.32 6.33
C ALA A 8 42.07 6.55 6.48
N LEU A 9 41.11 7.32 7.03
CA LEU A 9 39.78 7.60 6.45
C LEU A 9 38.79 6.42 6.34
N ALA A 10 37.69 6.52 7.10
CA ALA A 10 36.45 7.11 6.59
C ALA A 10 35.22 6.60 7.35
N TYR A 11 34.39 7.56 7.72
CA TYR A 11 32.95 7.46 7.94
C TYR A 11 32.30 6.38 7.05
N ALA A 12 31.76 5.31 7.64
CA ALA A 12 30.82 4.43 6.97
C ALA A 12 29.45 4.64 7.63
N CYS A 13 28.68 5.54 7.01
CA CYS A 13 27.26 5.71 7.25
C CYS A 13 26.59 4.33 7.10
N ARG A 14 25.85 3.88 8.13
CA ARG A 14 25.04 2.66 8.09
C ARG A 14 23.81 2.90 7.19
N CYS A 15 24.03 3.02 5.89
CA CYS A 15 22.98 2.75 4.93
C CYS A 15 22.92 1.23 4.82
N SER A 16 21.90 0.60 5.42
CA SER A 16 21.53 -0.74 5.01
C SER A 16 21.39 -0.74 3.48
N PRO A 17 21.95 -1.73 2.77
CA PRO A 17 21.73 -1.82 1.33
C PRO A 17 20.21 -1.84 1.07
N PRO A 18 19.73 -1.16 0.01
CA PRO A 18 18.33 -1.28 -0.37
C PRO A 18 18.01 -2.77 -0.55
N PRO A 19 16.84 -3.26 -0.07
CA PRO A 19 16.48 -4.65 -0.25
C PRO A 19 16.60 -4.99 -1.73
N VAL A 20 17.41 -6.02 -2.00
CA VAL A 20 17.69 -6.48 -3.36
C VAL A 20 16.34 -6.79 -3.99
N ALA A 21 15.96 -6.05 -5.02
CA ALA A 21 14.70 -6.24 -5.71
C ALA A 21 14.61 -7.72 -6.12
N ASP A 22 13.57 -8.42 -5.64
CA ASP A 22 13.35 -9.81 -6.00
C ASP A 22 13.23 -9.92 -7.52
N PRO A 23 14.17 -10.59 -8.21
CA PRO A 23 14.14 -10.72 -9.66
C PRO A 23 12.93 -11.54 -10.18
N ASN A 24 12.19 -12.22 -9.29
CA ASN A 24 10.95 -12.92 -9.62
C ASN A 24 9.67 -12.11 -9.36
N ALA A 25 9.76 -10.89 -8.81
CA ALA A 25 8.59 -10.03 -8.69
C ALA A 25 8.15 -9.59 -10.09
N GLY A 26 6.97 -10.05 -10.52
CA GLY A 26 6.35 -9.69 -11.80
C GLY A 26 6.31 -8.17 -12.05
N PRO A 27 6.10 -7.71 -13.29
CA PRO A 27 6.22 -6.30 -13.65
C PRO A 27 5.35 -5.43 -12.72
N ALA A 28 5.94 -4.35 -12.23
CA ALA A 28 5.21 -3.38 -11.43
C ALA A 28 4.19 -2.64 -12.31
N MET A 29 3.07 -2.27 -11.71
CA MET A 29 1.96 -1.59 -12.37
C MET A 29 1.92 -0.12 -11.96
N ASN A 30 1.61 0.75 -12.92
CA ASN A 30 1.43 2.17 -12.67
C ASN A 30 0.05 2.45 -12.07
N LEU A 31 0.03 2.95 -10.82
CA LEU A 31 -1.18 3.25 -10.07
C LEU A 31 -2.00 4.36 -10.73
N TYR A 32 -1.35 5.40 -11.26
CA TYR A 32 -2.03 6.53 -11.90
C TYR A 32 -2.70 6.12 -13.22
N GLU A 33 -2.02 5.33 -14.05
CA GLU A 33 -2.61 4.78 -15.28
C GLU A 33 -3.81 3.88 -14.97
N ARG A 34 -3.69 3.05 -13.94
CA ARG A 34 -4.80 2.21 -13.48
C ARG A 34 -5.98 3.05 -12.99
N ALA A 35 -5.71 4.08 -12.20
CA ALA A 35 -6.74 4.98 -11.68
C ALA A 35 -7.46 5.73 -12.79
N TYR A 36 -6.72 6.23 -13.79
CA TYR A 36 -7.31 6.90 -14.94
C TYR A 36 -8.30 5.99 -15.69
N ARG A 37 -7.93 4.72 -15.93
CA ARG A 37 -8.84 3.73 -16.55
C ARG A 37 -10.09 3.47 -15.71
N GLU A 38 -9.97 3.48 -14.39
CA GLU A 38 -11.12 3.31 -13.49
C GLU A 38 -12.02 4.55 -13.47
N ALA A 39 -11.43 5.74 -13.57
CA ALA A 39 -12.16 7.00 -13.75
C ALA A 39 -12.88 7.03 -15.12
N GLU A 40 -12.25 6.60 -16.21
CA GLU A 40 -12.90 6.47 -17.52
C GLU A 40 -14.08 5.50 -17.49
N ARG A 41 -13.91 4.36 -16.81
CA ARG A 41 -15.00 3.39 -16.58
C ARG A 41 -16.15 4.04 -15.80
N HIS A 42 -15.83 4.85 -14.78
CA HIS A 42 -16.84 5.60 -14.03
C HIS A 42 -17.56 6.61 -14.92
N LYS A 43 -16.85 7.42 -15.72
CA LYS A 43 -17.45 8.33 -16.70
C LYS A 43 -18.40 7.60 -17.63
N TRP A 44 -18.00 6.45 -18.18
CA TRP A 44 -18.86 5.64 -19.03
C TRP A 44 -20.15 5.21 -18.31
N LEU A 45 -20.06 4.68 -17.09
CA LEU A 45 -21.23 4.28 -16.29
C LEU A 45 -22.17 5.46 -15.99
N VAL A 46 -21.62 6.65 -15.73
CA VAL A 46 -22.42 7.86 -15.50
C VAL A 46 -23.11 8.30 -16.78
N SER A 47 -22.40 8.29 -17.91
CA SER A 47 -22.96 8.64 -19.22
C SER A 47 -24.11 7.70 -19.62
N GLU A 48 -23.93 6.39 -19.45
CA GLU A 48 -24.98 5.39 -19.71
C GLU A 48 -26.23 5.65 -18.86
N ARG A 49 -26.06 6.00 -17.59
CA ARG A 49 -27.17 6.28 -16.67
C ARG A 49 -27.90 7.58 -17.01
N GLN A 50 -27.20 8.57 -17.55
CA GLN A 50 -27.77 9.90 -17.86
C GLN A 50 -28.33 9.99 -19.28
N GLY A 51 -27.91 9.09 -20.19
CA GLY A 51 -28.29 9.12 -21.60
C GLY A 51 -27.57 10.18 -22.43
N TYR A 52 -26.51 10.79 -21.88
CA TYR A 52 -25.63 11.75 -22.56
C TYR A 52 -24.22 11.69 -21.98
N ASP A 53 -23.23 12.30 -22.65
CA ASP A 53 -21.85 12.29 -22.16
C ASP A 53 -21.70 13.11 -20.87
N ALA A 54 -21.28 12.45 -19.79
CA ALA A 54 -20.99 13.06 -18.50
C ALA A 54 -19.72 13.95 -18.53
N GLY A 55 -18.85 13.77 -19.53
CA GLY A 55 -17.66 14.59 -19.75
C GLY A 55 -16.62 14.49 -18.63
N GLU A 56 -15.71 15.47 -18.59
CA GLU A 56 -14.60 15.52 -17.62
C GLU A 56 -15.04 15.80 -16.18
N GLY A 57 -16.30 16.23 -15.99
CA GLY A 57 -16.88 16.39 -14.65
C GLY A 57 -16.89 15.08 -13.87
N ALA A 58 -17.27 13.97 -14.53
CA ALA A 58 -17.31 12.64 -13.91
C ALA A 58 -15.91 12.13 -13.52
N ILE A 59 -14.89 12.45 -14.32
CA ILE A 59 -13.49 12.10 -13.99
C ILE A 59 -13.05 12.84 -12.72
N ARG A 60 -13.28 14.16 -12.66
CA ARG A 60 -12.93 14.95 -11.47
C ARG A 60 -13.69 14.49 -10.23
N GLU A 61 -14.97 14.16 -10.37
CA GLU A 61 -15.78 13.59 -9.28
C GLU A 61 -15.19 12.27 -8.78
N TRP A 62 -14.77 11.38 -9.68
CA TRP A 62 -14.14 10.12 -9.30
C TRP A 62 -12.87 10.35 -8.49
N TYR A 63 -11.98 11.25 -8.92
CA TYR A 63 -10.76 11.56 -8.17
C TYR A 63 -11.08 12.22 -6.83
N ALA A 64 -12.08 13.09 -6.75
CA ALA A 64 -12.45 13.73 -5.50
C ALA A 64 -13.03 12.76 -4.46
N THR A 65 -13.77 11.73 -4.91
CA THR A 65 -14.57 10.86 -4.02
C THR A 65 -14.00 9.46 -3.83
N ARG A 66 -13.32 8.90 -4.83
CA ARG A 66 -12.88 7.50 -4.85
C ARG A 66 -11.38 7.32 -4.76
N TRP A 67 -10.59 8.33 -5.11
CA TRP A 67 -9.13 8.24 -5.10
C TRP A 67 -8.53 7.74 -3.77
N PRO A 68 -8.92 8.27 -2.58
CA PRO A 68 -8.33 7.81 -1.32
C PRO A 68 -8.59 6.32 -1.06
N HIS A 69 -9.81 5.85 -1.38
CA HIS A 69 -10.19 4.45 -1.25
C HIS A 69 -9.46 3.56 -2.25
N PHE A 70 -9.28 4.05 -3.47
CA PHE A 70 -8.53 3.36 -4.52
C PHE A 70 -7.07 3.16 -4.11
N CYS A 71 -6.37 4.22 -3.66
CA CYS A 71 -4.99 4.11 -3.19
C CYS A 71 -4.85 3.14 -2.03
N ARG A 72 -5.79 3.18 -1.07
CA ARG A 72 -5.83 2.24 0.05
C ARG A 72 -5.96 0.80 -0.43
N ALA A 73 -6.87 0.51 -1.35
CA ALA A 73 -7.02 -0.83 -1.91
C ALA A 73 -5.75 -1.30 -2.66
N CYS A 74 -5.11 -0.40 -3.42
CA CYS A 74 -3.83 -0.70 -4.08
C CYS A 74 -2.72 -1.01 -3.06
N GLN A 75 -2.62 -0.24 -1.97
CA GLN A 75 -1.65 -0.50 -0.90
C GLN A 75 -1.88 -1.87 -0.26
N LEU A 76 -3.14 -2.25 0.00
CA LEU A 76 -3.48 -3.58 0.53
C LEU A 76 -3.04 -4.71 -0.43
N GLN A 77 -3.27 -4.55 -1.73
CA GLN A 77 -2.79 -5.50 -2.73
C GLN A 77 -1.26 -5.60 -2.75
N HIS A 78 -0.57 -4.48 -2.53
CA HIS A 78 0.88 -4.42 -2.49
C HIS A 78 1.46 -5.22 -1.32
N VAL A 79 1.02 -4.91 -0.10
CA VAL A 79 1.53 -5.54 1.12
C VAL A 79 1.15 -7.01 1.21
N ALA A 80 -0.01 -7.39 0.65
CA ALA A 80 -0.42 -8.78 0.51
C ALA A 80 0.34 -9.55 -0.58
N GLY A 81 1.16 -8.88 -1.40
CA GLY A 81 1.96 -9.50 -2.46
C GLY A 81 1.15 -9.86 -3.72
N ARG A 82 -0.04 -9.27 -3.92
CA ARG A 82 -0.93 -9.57 -5.05
C ARG A 82 -0.55 -8.77 -6.30
N VAL A 83 -0.32 -7.46 -6.14
CA VAL A 83 0.05 -6.55 -7.24
C VAL A 83 1.13 -5.59 -6.75
N ARG A 84 2.25 -5.53 -7.48
CA ARG A 84 3.31 -4.56 -7.21
C ARG A 84 2.96 -3.24 -7.90
N TRP A 85 3.00 -2.14 -7.17
CA TRP A 85 2.66 -0.80 -7.65
C TRP A 85 3.89 0.09 -7.60
N ASP A 86 4.17 0.84 -8.67
CA ASP A 86 5.37 1.68 -8.78
C ASP A 86 5.43 2.83 -7.75
N GLN A 87 4.26 3.28 -7.30
CA GLN A 87 4.12 4.42 -6.39
C GLN A 87 4.35 4.05 -4.93
N PHE A 88 4.49 2.77 -4.63
CA PHE A 88 4.78 2.28 -3.28
C PHE A 88 6.20 1.74 -3.21
N ASP A 89 6.77 1.80 -2.01
CA ASP A 89 8.12 1.31 -1.74
C ASP A 89 8.22 -0.20 -2.06
N PRO A 90 9.09 -0.63 -3.00
CA PRO A 90 9.26 -2.03 -3.35
C PRO A 90 9.58 -2.93 -2.17
N ALA A 91 10.21 -2.39 -1.11
CA ALA A 91 10.52 -3.12 0.11
C ALA A 91 9.27 -3.58 0.89
N THR A 92 8.12 -2.94 0.65
CA THR A 92 6.86 -3.26 1.33
C THR A 92 6.03 -4.31 0.62
N PHE A 93 6.40 -4.65 -0.62
CA PHE A 93 5.71 -5.66 -1.41
C PHE A 93 5.75 -7.02 -0.73
N GLY A 94 4.58 -7.64 -0.53
CA GLY A 94 4.48 -8.98 0.02
C GLY A 94 4.92 -9.11 1.49
N THR A 95 5.06 -8.02 2.23
CA THR A 95 5.45 -8.06 3.67
C THR A 95 4.45 -8.82 4.57
N LEU A 96 3.21 -9.02 4.10
CA LEU A 96 2.21 -9.88 4.72
C LEU A 96 2.03 -11.22 4.01
N HIS A 97 2.69 -11.45 2.87
CA HIS A 97 2.50 -12.65 2.07
C HIS A 97 2.82 -13.92 2.86
N GLU A 98 3.97 -13.98 3.55
CA GLU A 98 4.34 -15.15 4.36
C GLU A 98 3.36 -15.40 5.52
N ALA A 99 2.85 -14.34 6.16
CA ALA A 99 1.86 -14.48 7.23
C ALA A 99 0.55 -15.07 6.70
N ILE A 100 0.07 -14.57 5.55
CA ILE A 100 -1.15 -15.08 4.91
C ILE A 100 -0.93 -16.53 4.41
N ALA A 101 0.20 -16.80 3.75
CA ALA A 101 0.51 -18.11 3.17
C ALA A 101 0.74 -19.20 4.24
N SER A 102 1.26 -18.83 5.41
CA SER A 102 1.42 -19.73 6.56
C SER A 102 0.11 -19.99 7.32
N GLY A 103 -1.00 -19.35 6.91
CA GLY A 103 -2.31 -19.52 7.52
C GLY A 103 -2.48 -18.73 8.82
N ASP A 104 -1.70 -17.66 9.02
CA ASP A 104 -1.97 -16.71 10.10
C ASP A 104 -3.28 -15.97 9.83
N LEU A 105 -4.35 -16.51 10.40
CA LEU A 105 -5.71 -15.97 10.30
C LEU A 105 -5.82 -14.55 10.86
N LEU A 106 -4.88 -14.09 11.70
CA LEU A 106 -4.93 -12.74 12.24
C LEU A 106 -4.63 -11.70 11.17
N ALA A 107 -3.56 -11.90 10.40
CA ALA A 107 -3.18 -10.98 9.34
C ALA A 107 -4.27 -10.89 8.26
N ASP A 108 -4.80 -12.04 7.85
CA ASP A 108 -5.87 -12.14 6.87
C ASP A 108 -7.15 -11.43 7.35
N ARG A 109 -7.58 -11.69 8.59
CA ARG A 109 -8.76 -11.03 9.18
C ARG A 109 -8.61 -9.52 9.37
N ILE A 110 -7.41 -9.05 9.65
CA ILE A 110 -7.13 -7.62 9.75
C ILE A 110 -7.21 -7.00 8.35
N LEU A 111 -6.62 -7.64 7.33
CA LEU A 111 -6.70 -7.17 5.95
C LEU A 111 -8.14 -7.05 5.46
N ASP A 112 -8.98 -8.06 5.69
CA ASP A 112 -10.42 -8.01 5.33
C ASP A 112 -11.14 -6.82 5.96
N ARG A 113 -10.85 -6.51 7.23
CA ARG A 113 -11.45 -5.37 7.94
C ARG A 113 -10.95 -4.05 7.39
N VAL A 114 -9.65 -3.94 7.12
CA VAL A 114 -9.08 -2.71 6.53
C VAL A 114 -9.64 -2.49 5.13
N ASP A 115 -9.85 -3.55 4.34
CA ASP A 115 -10.48 -3.50 3.01
C ASP A 115 -11.96 -3.08 3.11
N ALA A 116 -12.67 -3.54 4.15
CA ALA A 116 -14.01 -3.08 4.49
C ALA A 116 -14.08 -1.63 5.04
N GLY A 117 -12.95 -0.89 5.06
CA GLY A 117 -12.89 0.51 5.45
C GLY A 117 -12.66 0.76 6.95
N TRP A 118 -12.32 -0.27 7.74
CA TRP A 118 -12.05 -0.07 9.16
C TRP A 118 -10.74 0.69 9.39
N GLU A 119 -10.81 1.79 10.12
CA GLU A 119 -9.62 2.48 10.65
C GLU A 119 -8.89 1.64 11.71
N ASN A 120 -7.60 1.94 11.94
CA ASN A 120 -6.77 1.28 12.95
C ASN A 120 -7.43 1.24 14.33
N LEU A 121 -8.13 2.32 14.73
CA LEU A 121 -8.83 2.37 16.03
C LEU A 121 -9.94 1.31 16.13
N HIS A 122 -10.74 1.13 15.07
CA HIS A 122 -11.79 0.10 15.07
C HIS A 122 -11.18 -1.30 15.24
N ILE A 123 -10.04 -1.55 14.60
CA ILE A 123 -9.32 -2.84 14.69
C ILE A 123 -8.75 -3.05 16.09
N LEU A 124 -8.18 -2.02 16.72
CA LEU A 124 -7.66 -2.09 18.08
C LEU A 124 -8.77 -2.35 19.11
N LEU A 125 -9.93 -1.71 18.95
CA LEU A 125 -11.10 -1.95 19.81
C LEU A 125 -11.62 -3.38 19.64
N TRP A 126 -11.80 -3.83 18.40
CA TRP A 126 -12.20 -5.20 18.10
C TRP A 126 -11.23 -6.24 18.66
N ALA A 127 -9.92 -6.02 18.49
CA ALA A 127 -8.89 -6.90 19.04
C ALA A 127 -8.96 -7.00 20.56
N ARG A 128 -9.20 -5.88 21.24
CA ARG A 128 -9.38 -5.85 22.69
C ARG A 128 -10.64 -6.61 23.12
N GLU A 129 -11.77 -6.39 22.45
CA GLU A 129 -13.04 -7.06 22.75
C GLU A 129 -12.97 -8.57 22.56
N TRP A 130 -12.22 -9.03 21.55
CA TRP A 130 -12.07 -10.45 21.23
C TRP A 130 -10.87 -11.13 21.91
N GLY A 131 -10.12 -10.40 22.74
CA GLY A 131 -8.95 -10.93 23.46
C GLY A 131 -7.79 -11.34 22.53
N LEU A 132 -7.64 -10.69 21.38
CA LEU A 132 -6.58 -10.98 20.42
C LEU A 132 -5.21 -10.49 20.94
N PRO A 133 -4.10 -11.13 20.53
CA PRO A 133 -2.76 -10.74 20.98
C PRO A 133 -2.38 -9.36 20.44
N MET A 134 -2.52 -8.32 21.26
CA MET A 134 -2.37 -6.92 20.86
C MET A 134 -1.02 -6.61 20.19
N LYS A 135 0.06 -7.24 20.65
CA LYS A 135 1.39 -7.07 20.05
C LYS A 135 1.41 -7.54 18.58
N ALA A 136 0.79 -8.68 18.28
CA ALA A 136 0.70 -9.19 16.91
C ALA A 136 -0.21 -8.31 16.04
N VAL A 137 -1.33 -7.83 16.59
CA VAL A 137 -2.24 -6.89 15.91
C VAL A 137 -1.48 -5.63 15.50
N LEU A 138 -0.72 -5.03 16.42
CA LEU A 138 0.08 -3.84 16.14
C LEU A 138 1.13 -4.11 15.05
N THR A 139 1.84 -5.24 15.11
CA THR A 139 2.81 -5.63 14.08
C THR A 139 2.17 -5.77 12.70
N VAL A 140 0.95 -6.30 12.60
CA VAL A 140 0.23 -6.37 11.31
C VAL A 140 -0.17 -4.96 10.84
N LEU A 141 -0.74 -4.13 11.72
CA LEU A 141 -1.14 -2.76 11.37
C LEU A 141 0.04 -1.89 10.93
N GLU A 142 1.21 -2.06 11.56
CA GLU A 142 2.47 -1.41 11.18
C GLU A 142 2.94 -1.82 9.78
N ARG A 143 2.74 -3.08 9.38
CA ARG A 143 3.07 -3.54 8.02
C ARG A 143 2.09 -3.05 6.96
N ILE A 144 0.81 -2.94 7.31
CA ILE A 144 -0.20 -2.40 6.40
C ILE A 144 0.07 -0.91 6.12
N ASP A 145 0.40 -0.16 7.17
CA ASP A 145 0.67 1.29 7.13
C ASP A 145 -0.26 2.04 6.18
N VAL A 146 -1.57 2.02 6.49
CA VAL A 146 -2.63 2.65 5.67
C VAL A 146 -2.32 4.12 5.37
N ASN A 147 -1.54 4.80 6.21
CA ASN A 147 -1.16 6.19 6.01
C ASN A 147 -0.26 6.39 4.77
N ARG A 148 0.52 5.39 4.35
CA ARG A 148 1.30 5.44 3.09
C ARG A 148 0.43 5.52 1.84
N ALA A 149 -0.83 5.14 1.93
CA ALA A 149 -1.77 5.19 0.80
C ALA A 149 -2.34 6.60 0.53
N ARG A 150 -1.93 7.64 1.27
CA ARG A 150 -2.36 9.03 1.04
C ARG A 150 -1.52 9.69 -0.05
N LEU A 151 -1.68 9.19 -1.27
CA LEU A 151 -1.11 9.80 -2.46
C LEU A 151 -1.96 10.99 -2.88
N ASP A 152 -1.34 12.03 -3.42
CA ASP A 152 -2.09 13.06 -4.14
C ASP A 152 -2.47 12.53 -5.53
N PRO A 153 -3.68 12.82 -6.02
CA PRO A 153 -3.99 12.54 -7.40
C PRO A 153 -3.04 13.37 -8.26
N ASN A 154 -2.29 12.72 -9.17
CA ASN A 154 -1.52 13.47 -10.15
C ASN A 154 -2.47 14.44 -10.84
N CYS A 155 -2.20 15.74 -10.71
CA CYS A 155 -3.05 16.80 -11.22
C CYS A 155 -3.46 16.48 -12.66
N LEU A 156 -4.77 16.31 -12.89
CA LEU A 156 -5.38 16.35 -14.21
C LEU A 156 -5.51 17.80 -14.68
#